data_AF-A0AAE1SZL9-F1
#
_entry.id   AF-A0AAE1SZL9-F1
#
_cell.length_a   1.000
_cell.length_b   1.000
_cell.length_c   1.000
_cell.angle_alpha   90.00
_cell.angle_beta   90.00
_cell.angle_gamma   90.00
#
_symmetry.space_group_name_H-M   'P 1'
#
loop_
_entity.id
_entity.type
_entity.pdbx_description
1 polymer ?
#
loop_
_entity_poly.entity_id
_entity_poly.type
_entity_poly.pdbx_seq_one_letter_code
_entity_poly.pdbx_strand_id
1 'polypeptide(L)'
;MAMLKVPFAFVRIEAMLYRETFDDEVHLLKKTFSMLEEACKELRSSRLFLKLLEAVLKTGNRMNIGTIRGGAREFKLDALLKLSDVKGIDGKTTLLHFVVQEITRSEGVKVSQSIMGKIDQRRKSKSY
;
A
#
# COMPACT_ATOMS: atom_id res chain seq x y z
N MET A 1 -29.55 -50.19 -12.27
CA MET A 1 -29.62 -50.20 -13.75
C MET A 1 -30.41 -49.04 -14.38
N ALA A 2 -31.29 -48.33 -13.66
CA ALA A 2 -32.07 -47.23 -14.26
C ALA A 2 -31.23 -46.03 -14.73
N MET A 3 -30.18 -45.66 -14.00
CA MET A 3 -29.31 -44.53 -14.37
C MET A 3 -28.55 -44.77 -15.69
N LEU A 4 -28.18 -46.02 -15.99
CA LEU A 4 -27.49 -46.40 -17.24
C LEU A 4 -28.41 -46.37 -18.46
N LYS A 5 -29.73 -46.30 -18.26
CA LYS A 5 -30.72 -46.18 -19.35
C LYS A 5 -30.91 -44.74 -19.82
N VAL A 6 -30.38 -43.77 -19.08
CA VAL A 6 -30.43 -42.36 -19.45
C VAL A 6 -29.21 -42.05 -20.33
N PRO A 7 -29.40 -41.66 -21.60
CA PRO A 7 -28.29 -41.30 -22.46
C PRO A 7 -27.47 -40.15 -21.85
N PHE A 8 -26.14 -40.27 -21.89
CA PHE A 8 -25.20 -39.26 -21.40
C PHE A 8 -25.43 -38.85 -19.94
N ALA A 9 -25.88 -39.78 -19.09
CA ALA A 9 -26.33 -39.47 -17.73
C ALA A 9 -25.31 -38.66 -16.91
N PHE A 10 -24.02 -38.99 -16.99
CA PHE A 10 -22.96 -38.29 -16.27
C PHE A 10 -22.79 -36.84 -16.73
N VAL A 11 -22.67 -36.60 -18.04
CA VAL A 11 -22.56 -35.25 -18.61
C VAL A 11 -23.79 -34.39 -18.26
N ARG A 12 -24.98 -34.99 -18.26
CA ARG A 12 -26.21 -34.29 -17.88
C ARG A 12 -26.23 -33.92 -16.40
N ILE A 13 -25.73 -34.79 -15.52
CA ILE A 13 -25.59 -34.49 -14.09
C ILE A 13 -24.57 -33.38 -13.86
N GLU A 14 -23.41 -33.44 -14.51
CA GLU A 14 -22.39 -32.38 -14.45
C GLU A 14 -22.95 -31.04 -14.93
N ALA A 15 -23.67 -31.02 -16.05
CA ALA A 15 -24.31 -29.82 -16.56
C ALA A 15 -25.40 -29.28 -15.61
N MET A 16 -26.17 -30.16 -14.97
CA MET A 16 -27.17 -29.76 -13.97
C MET A 16 -26.50 -29.19 -12.72
N LEU A 17 -25.43 -29.81 -12.24
CA LEU A 17 -24.64 -29.32 -11.10
C LEU A 17 -24.03 -27.96 -11.42
N TYR A 18 -23.38 -27.82 -12.58
CA TYR A 18 -22.83 -26.54 -13.03
C TYR A 18 -23.91 -25.46 -13.10
N ARG A 19 -25.08 -25.77 -13.68
CA ARG A 19 -26.18 -24.81 -13.76
C ARG A 19 -26.68 -24.40 -12.38
N GLU A 20 -26.73 -25.33 -11.43
CA GLU A 20 -27.13 -25.04 -10.05
C GLU A 20 -26.10 -24.16 -9.31
N THR A 21 -24.80 -24.37 -9.53
CA THR A 21 -23.74 -23.62 -8.82
C THR A 21 -23.28 -22.35 -9.55
N PHE A 22 -23.66 -22.17 -10.83
CA PHE A 22 -23.11 -21.12 -11.69
C PHE A 22 -23.30 -19.72 -11.12
N ASP A 23 -24.52 -19.38 -10.70
CA ASP A 23 -24.83 -18.03 -10.23
C ASP A 23 -24.08 -17.70 -8.93
N ASP A 24 -23.94 -18.69 -8.03
CA ASP A 24 -23.17 -18.55 -6.79
C ASP A 24 -21.68 -18.36 -7.06
N GLU A 25 -21.10 -19.15 -7.98
CA GLU A 25 -19.70 -19.02 -8.39
C GLU A 25 -19.42 -17.66 -9.04
N VAL A 26 -20.31 -17.21 -9.93
CA VAL A 26 -20.20 -15.89 -10.57
C VAL A 26 -20.36 -14.78 -9.54
N HIS A 27 -21.29 -14.91 -8.60
CA HIS A 27 -21.49 -13.92 -7.53
C HIS A 27 -20.25 -13.81 -6.64
N LEU A 28 -19.70 -14.96 -6.22
CA LEU A 28 -18.46 -15.01 -5.44
C LEU A 28 -17.32 -14.34 -6.21
N LEU A 29 -17.15 -14.67 -7.49
CA LEU A 29 -16.09 -14.11 -8.32
C LEU A 29 -16.23 -12.57 -8.42
N LYS A 30 -17.43 -12.06 -8.75
CA LYS A 30 -17.70 -10.62 -8.80
C LYS A 30 -17.38 -9.93 -7.47
N LYS A 31 -17.77 -10.53 -6.35
CA LYS A 31 -17.48 -10.00 -5.02
C LYS A 31 -15.98 -9.94 -4.74
N THR A 32 -15.23 -10.99 -5.09
CA THR A 32 -13.77 -11.00 -4.91
C THR A 32 -13.07 -9.94 -5.75
N PHE A 33 -13.49 -9.74 -7.00
CA PHE A 33 -12.94 -8.67 -7.84
C PHE A 33 -13.25 -7.29 -7.31
N SER A 34 -14.51 -7.04 -6.91
CA SER A 34 -14.90 -5.74 -6.34
C SER A 34 -14.11 -5.43 -5.07
N MET A 35 -13.91 -6.42 -4.20
CA MET A 35 -13.08 -6.26 -3.00
C MET A 35 -11.63 -5.90 -3.35
N LEU A 36 -11.02 -6.60 -4.33
CA LEU A 36 -9.65 -6.33 -4.76
C LEU A 36 -9.52 -4.93 -5.38
N GLU A 37 -10.47 -4.53 -6.21
CA GLU A 37 -10.50 -3.23 -6.86
C GLU A 37 -10.58 -2.09 -5.83
N GLU A 38 -11.52 -2.18 -4.88
CA GLU A 38 -11.67 -1.16 -3.84
C GLU A 38 -10.46 -1.12 -2.92
N ALA A 39 -9.89 -2.26 -2.50
CA ALA A 39 -8.66 -2.29 -1.72
C ALA A 39 -7.49 -1.59 -2.46
N CYS A 40 -7.33 -1.87 -3.75
CA CYS A 40 -6.32 -1.21 -4.58
C CYS A 40 -6.57 0.30 -4.71
N LYS A 41 -7.83 0.72 -4.84
CA LYS A 41 -8.22 2.13 -4.92
C LYS A 41 -8.00 2.85 -3.60
N GLU A 42 -8.32 2.25 -2.47
CA GLU A 42 -8.02 2.77 -1.14
C GLU A 42 -6.51 2.97 -0.94
N LEU A 43 -5.69 1.97 -1.28
CA LEU A 43 -4.23 2.09 -1.17
C LEU A 43 -3.67 3.20 -2.06
N ARG A 44 -4.10 3.28 -3.32
CA ARG A 44 -3.64 4.32 -4.27
C ARG A 44 -4.10 5.73 -3.89
N SER A 45 -5.28 5.87 -3.29
CA SER A 45 -5.82 7.18 -2.88
C SER A 45 -5.41 7.60 -1.47
N SER A 46 -4.90 6.67 -0.66
CA SER A 46 -4.47 6.95 0.71
C SER A 46 -3.21 7.82 0.73
N ARG A 47 -3.42 9.10 1.01
CA ARG A 47 -2.33 10.08 1.23
C ARG A 47 -1.38 9.65 2.35
N LEU A 48 -1.91 8.99 3.38
CA LEU A 48 -1.09 8.51 4.51
C LEU A 48 -0.18 7.35 4.08
N PHE A 49 -0.72 6.40 3.30
CA PHE A 49 0.07 5.30 2.77
C PHE A 49 1.19 5.81 1.84
N LEU A 50 0.88 6.74 0.93
CA LEU A 50 1.89 7.33 0.05
C LEU A 50 2.99 8.08 0.83
N LYS A 51 2.64 8.82 1.88
CA LYS A 51 3.62 9.47 2.77
C LYS A 51 4.50 8.46 3.48
N LEU A 52 3.93 7.33 3.93
CA LEU A 52 4.70 6.24 4.54
C LEU A 52 5.71 5.67 3.53
N LEU A 53 5.30 5.38 2.30
CA LEU A 53 6.20 4.88 1.26
C LEU A 53 7.33 5.87 0.97
N GLU A 54 7.03 7.16 0.88
CA GLU A 54 8.03 8.21 0.70
C GLU A 54 9.04 8.26 1.87
N ALA A 55 8.54 8.16 3.11
CA ALA A 55 9.38 8.16 4.30
C ALA A 55 10.29 6.93 4.35
N VAL A 56 9.78 5.75 3.98
CA VAL A 56 10.57 4.51 3.87
C VAL A 56 11.67 4.66 2.83
N LEU A 57 11.36 5.18 1.64
CA LEU A 57 12.35 5.39 0.59
C LEU A 57 13.44 6.39 1.02
N LYS A 58 13.06 7.52 1.59
CA LYS A 58 14.01 8.53 2.11
C LYS A 58 14.90 7.96 3.21
N THR A 59 14.31 7.21 4.14
CA THR A 59 15.04 6.57 5.23
C THR A 59 16.04 5.55 4.70
N GLY A 60 15.58 4.64 3.83
CA GLY A 60 16.43 3.63 3.20
C GLY A 60 17.58 4.26 2.41
N ASN A 61 17.32 5.31 1.63
CA ASN A 61 18.36 6.04 0.92
C ASN A 61 19.36 6.71 1.85
N ARG A 62 18.89 7.35 2.92
CA ARG A 62 19.75 8.00 3.92
C ARG A 62 20.66 7.00 4.63
N MET A 63 20.15 5.82 4.94
CA MET A 63 20.94 4.76 5.59
C MET A 63 21.96 4.11 4.64
N ASN A 64 21.70 4.13 3.33
CA ASN A 64 22.56 3.51 2.32
C ASN A 64 23.42 4.51 1.54
N ILE A 65 23.59 5.75 2.03
CA ILE A 65 24.49 6.74 1.43
C ILE A 65 25.90 6.14 1.31
N GLY A 66 26.51 6.27 0.13
CA GLY A 66 27.86 5.76 -0.14
C GLY A 66 27.94 4.27 -0.47
N THR A 67 26.81 3.57 -0.53
CA THR A 67 26.73 2.16 -0.95
C THR A 67 26.04 2.03 -2.31
N ILE A 68 26.18 0.87 -2.97
CA ILE A 68 25.44 0.53 -4.20
C ILE A 68 23.91 0.51 -4.03
N ARG A 69 23.42 0.51 -2.77
CA ARG A 69 22.00 0.50 -2.42
C ARG A 69 21.44 1.90 -2.15
N GLY A 70 22.27 2.94 -2.19
CA GLY A 70 21.85 4.33 -2.04
C GLY A 70 21.27 4.91 -3.34
N GLY A 71 20.47 5.97 -3.22
CA GLY A 71 19.90 6.68 -4.39
C GLY A 71 18.82 5.90 -5.15
N ALA A 72 18.17 4.95 -4.49
CA ALA A 72 17.05 4.20 -5.05
C ALA A 72 15.88 5.15 -5.38
N ARG A 73 15.21 4.88 -6.51
CA ARG A 73 13.97 5.58 -6.92
C ARG A 73 12.70 4.88 -6.44
N GLU A 74 12.82 3.60 -6.12
CA GLU A 74 11.73 2.72 -5.74
C GLU A 74 12.25 1.61 -4.83
N PHE A 75 11.32 0.91 -4.18
CA PHE A 75 11.60 -0.29 -3.40
C PHE A 75 10.42 -1.26 -3.53
N LYS A 76 10.66 -2.55 -3.31
CA LYS A 76 9.60 -3.55 -3.30
C LYS A 76 8.77 -3.44 -2.01
N LEU A 77 7.44 -3.55 -2.11
CA LEU A 77 6.54 -3.41 -0.95
C LEU A 77 6.76 -4.46 0.14
N ASP A 78 7.37 -5.62 -0.15
CA ASP A 78 7.72 -6.62 0.86
C ASP A 78 8.75 -6.11 1.87
N ALA A 79 9.50 -5.04 1.55
CA ALA A 79 10.38 -4.38 2.51
C ALA A 79 9.62 -3.80 3.71
N LEU A 80 8.32 -3.46 3.56
CA LEU A 80 7.49 -2.96 4.66
C LEU A 80 7.36 -3.99 5.79
N LEU A 81 7.39 -5.28 5.47
CA LEU A 81 7.31 -6.38 6.45
C LEU A 81 8.57 -6.50 7.30
N LYS A 82 9.68 -5.88 6.88
CA LYS A 82 11.01 -6.02 7.49
C LYS A 82 11.42 -4.79 8.29
N LEU A 83 10.59 -3.74 8.32
CA LEU A 83 10.96 -2.46 8.95
C LEU A 83 11.24 -2.60 10.46
N SER A 84 10.54 -3.49 11.15
CA SER A 84 10.76 -3.78 12.57
C SER A 84 12.02 -4.60 12.83
N ASP A 85 12.49 -5.34 11.85
CA ASP A 85 13.49 -6.39 12.05
C ASP A 85 14.90 -5.90 11.67
N VAL A 86 14.97 -4.99 10.70
CA VAL A 86 16.22 -4.38 10.27
C VAL A 86 16.67 -3.37 11.31
N LYS A 87 17.76 -3.68 12.02
CA LYS A 87 18.36 -2.85 13.05
C LYS A 87 19.57 -2.08 12.54
N GLY A 88 19.77 -0.88 13.09
CA GLY A 88 20.97 -0.09 12.89
C GLY A 88 22.18 -0.69 13.61
N ILE A 89 23.33 -0.03 13.46
CA ILE A 89 24.61 -0.43 14.07
C ILE A 89 24.57 -0.55 15.60
N ASP A 90 23.63 0.14 16.25
CA ASP A 90 23.42 0.11 17.70
C ASP A 90 22.69 -1.16 18.18
N GLY A 91 22.17 -1.98 17.26
CA GLY A 91 21.38 -3.18 17.55
C GLY A 91 20.04 -2.92 18.26
N LYS A 92 19.66 -1.66 18.45
CA LYS A 92 18.50 -1.22 19.24
C LYS A 92 17.48 -0.50 18.38
N THR A 93 17.94 0.41 17.53
CA THR A 93 17.07 1.24 16.69
C THR A 93 16.76 0.50 15.40
N THR A 94 15.47 0.33 15.10
CA THR A 94 15.03 -0.35 13.87
C THR A 94 14.75 0.63 12.74
N LEU A 95 14.65 0.14 11.51
CA LEU A 95 14.29 0.93 10.34
C LEU A 95 12.92 1.61 10.53
N LEU A 96 11.98 0.94 11.21
CA LEU A 96 10.68 1.52 11.56
C LEU A 96 10.81 2.77 12.44
N HIS A 97 11.74 2.81 13.40
CA HIS A 97 11.96 3.99 14.23
C HIS A 97 12.40 5.19 13.38
N PHE A 98 13.31 4.98 12.44
CA PHE A 98 13.74 6.04 11.52
C PHE A 98 12.63 6.50 10.59
N VAL A 99 11.77 5.59 10.12
CA VAL A 99 10.60 5.94 9.31
C VAL A 99 9.61 6.83 10.07
N VAL A 100 9.33 6.51 11.34
CA VAL A 100 8.47 7.34 12.21
C VAL A 100 9.07 8.72 12.44
N GLN A 101 10.37 8.80 12.69
CA GLN A 101 11.09 10.07 12.80
C GLN A 101 11.00 10.89 11.51
N GLU A 102 11.16 10.25 10.35
CA GLU A 102 11.09 10.90 9.04
C GLU A 102 9.69 11.49 8.76
N ILE A 103 8.63 10.74 9.10
CA ILE A 103 7.24 11.21 8.99
C ILE A 103 7.02 12.42 9.90
N THR A 104 7.45 12.34 11.16
CA THR A 104 7.29 13.41 12.15
C THR A 104 8.02 14.68 11.71
N ARG A 105 9.25 14.54 11.21
CA ARG A 105 10.05 15.64 10.66
C ARG A 105 9.36 16.27 9.45
N SER A 106 8.86 15.46 8.53
CA SER A 106 8.21 15.92 7.30
C SER A 106 6.96 16.75 7.58
N GLU A 107 6.18 16.38 8.60
CA GLU A 107 5.02 17.17 9.03
C GLU A 107 5.42 18.45 9.77
N GLY A 108 6.46 18.41 10.62
CA GLY A 108 7.00 19.59 11.28
C GLY A 108 7.50 20.66 10.29
N VAL A 109 8.21 20.24 9.24
CA VAL A 109 8.70 21.15 8.18
C VAL A 109 7.54 21.85 7.44
N LYS A 110 6.44 21.14 7.15
CA LYS A 110 5.26 21.73 6.49
C LYS A 110 4.61 22.82 7.35
N VAL A 111 4.53 22.60 8.66
CA VAL A 111 3.98 23.59 9.60
C VAL A 111 4.86 24.84 9.61
N SER A 112 6.19 24.68 9.72
CA SER A 112 7.14 25.80 9.69
C SER A 112 7.06 26.59 8.37
N GLN A 113 6.95 25.92 7.23
CA GLN A 113 6.78 26.58 5.92
C GLN A 113 5.45 27.33 5.81
N SER A 114 4.35 26.77 6.32
CA SER A 114 3.04 27.43 6.34
C SER A 114 3.05 28.69 7.22
N ILE A 115 3.71 28.64 8.38
CA ILE A 115 3.90 29.80 9.26
C ILE A 115 4.74 30.87 8.55
N MET A 116 5.86 30.49 7.94
CA MET A 116 6.75 31.43 7.23
C MET A 116 6.01 32.14 6.08
N GLY A 117 5.24 31.40 5.27
CA GLY A 117 4.44 31.97 4.19
C GLY A 117 3.40 33.00 4.68
N LYS A 118 2.77 32.77 5.84
CA LYS A 118 1.83 33.74 6.45
C LYS A 118 2.53 34.99 6.96
N ILE A 119 3.74 34.86 7.52
CA ILE A 119 4.55 35.99 8.00
C ILE A 119 4.95 36.88 6.82
N ASP A 120 5.40 36.29 5.72
CA ASP A 120 5.82 37.03 4.52
C ASP A 120 4.64 37.76 3.86
N GLN A 121 3.45 37.16 3.82
CA GLN A 121 2.24 37.83 3.34
C GLN A 121 1.84 39.04 4.21
N ARG A 122 1.91 38.90 5.55
CA ARG A 122 1.65 40.02 6.48
C ARG A 122 2.66 41.16 6.35
N ARG A 123 3.90 40.87 5.96
CA ARG A 123 4.93 41.90 5.71
C ARG A 123 4.64 42.66 4.42
N LYS A 124 4.21 41.97 3.35
CA LYS A 124 3.83 42.60 2.09
C LYS A 124 2.58 43.48 2.21
N SER A 125 1.60 43.10 3.04
CA SER A 125 0.37 43.89 3.22
C SER A 125 0.55 45.17 4.06
N LYS A 126 1.69 45.35 4.74
CA LYS A 126 2.00 46.55 5.53
C LYS A 126 2.90 47.55 4.78
N SER A 127 3.31 47.22 3.56
CA SER A 127 4.22 48.02 2.73
C SER A 127 3.49 48.79 1.62
N TYR A 128 2.16 48.80 1.66
CA TYR A 128 1.25 49.61 0.83
C TYR A 128 0.32 50.40 1.75
#